data_AF-A0A1V9G344-F1
#
_entry.id   AF-A0A1V9G344-F1
#
_cell.length_a   1.000
_cell.length_b   1.000
_cell.length_c   1.000
_cell.angle_alpha   90.00
_cell.angle_beta   90.00
_cell.angle_gamma   90.00
#
_symmetry.space_group_name_H-M   'P 1'
#
loop_
_entity.id
_entity.type
_entity.pdbx_description
1 polymer ?
#
loop_
_entity_poly.entity_id
_entity_poly.type
_entity_poly.pdbx_seq_one_letter_code
_entity_poly.pdbx_strand_id
1 'polypeptide(L)'
;MGMMKEFREFAMKGNVVDLAIGVIIGAAFSSIVSSLVDDVITPLLLKPALEAANLQDLDKLTILGTVKVGKFLAAILKFIIVAFILFLIVKAINRFKKKEEVAAPVTPEEIILLREIRDSLRK
;
A
#
# COMPACT_ATOMS: atom_id res chain seq x y z
N MET A 1 40.13 7.86 3.34
CA MET A 1 39.28 7.24 2.30
C MET A 1 38.39 8.34 1.73
N GLY A 2 37.96 8.25 0.46
CA GLY A 2 37.16 9.32 -0.14
C GLY A 2 35.68 9.13 0.18
N MET A 3 34.96 10.22 0.46
CA MET A 3 33.52 10.25 0.79
C MET A 3 32.65 9.42 -0.16
N MET A 4 33.03 9.32 -1.45
CA MET A 4 32.31 8.50 -2.45
C MET A 4 32.40 6.99 -2.19
N LYS A 5 33.52 6.51 -1.62
CA LYS A 5 33.68 5.11 -1.22
C LYS A 5 32.87 4.79 0.03
N GLU A 6 32.87 5.69 1.01
CA GLU A 6 32.08 5.57 2.25
C GLU A 6 30.58 5.60 1.97
N PHE A 7 30.13 6.48 1.05
CA PHE A 7 28.74 6.51 0.60
C PHE A 7 28.33 5.23 -0.11
N ARG A 8 29.18 4.68 -0.99
CA ARG A 8 28.92 3.40 -1.65
C ARG A 8 28.81 2.25 -0.64
N GLU A 9 29.72 2.17 0.32
CA GLU A 9 29.66 1.15 1.39
C GLU A 9 28.42 1.28 2.26
N PHE A 10 28.00 2.51 2.58
CA PHE A 10 26.74 2.77 3.28
C PHE A 10 25.51 2.36 2.45
N ALA A 11 25.46 2.76 1.19
CA ALA A 11 24.34 2.49 0.29
C ALA A 11 24.22 0.99 -0.06
N MET A 12 25.32 0.25 -0.09
CA MET A 12 25.32 -1.20 -0.35
C MET A 12 25.01 -2.05 0.89
N LYS A 13 24.72 -1.44 2.05
CA LYS A 13 24.14 -2.18 3.17
C LYS A 13 22.77 -2.70 2.75
N GLY A 14 22.61 -4.02 2.68
CA GLY A 14 21.38 -4.67 2.16
C GLY A 14 20.08 -4.13 2.78
N ASN A 15 20.08 -3.88 4.09
CA ASN A 15 18.92 -3.30 4.79
C ASN A 15 18.49 -1.90 4.27
N VAL A 16 19.42 -1.10 3.75
CA VAL A 16 19.11 0.25 3.21
C VAL A 16 18.53 0.14 1.79
N VAL A 17 19.06 -0.77 0.98
CA VAL A 17 18.58 -1.02 -0.38
C VAL A 17 17.16 -1.59 -0.37
N ASP A 18 16.91 -2.61 0.46
CA ASP A 18 15.59 -3.25 0.57
C ASP A 18 14.54 -2.27 1.10
N LEU A 19 14.90 -1.43 2.07
CA LEU A 19 14.05 -0.37 2.57
C LEU A 19 13.74 0.66 1.48
N ALA A 20 14.74 1.11 0.72
CA ALA A 20 14.56 2.07 -0.37
C ALA A 20 13.63 1.52 -1.46
N ILE A 21 13.81 0.26 -1.85
CA ILE A 21 12.94 -0.41 -2.82
C ILE A 21 11.51 -0.49 -2.28
N GLY A 22 11.32 -0.89 -1.02
CA GLY A 22 10.00 -0.98 -0.38
C GLY A 22 9.27 0.37 -0.36
N VAL A 23 9.96 1.45 -0.04
CA VAL A 23 9.39 2.80 -0.03
C VAL A 23 9.00 3.27 -1.44
N ILE A 24 9.86 3.06 -2.43
CA ILE A 24 9.60 3.46 -3.82
C ILE A 24 8.41 2.69 -4.40
N ILE A 25 8.39 1.36 -4.22
CA ILE A 25 7.28 0.52 -4.68
C ILE A 25 5.99 0.90 -3.95
N GLY A 26 6.05 1.14 -2.63
CA GLY A 26 4.90 1.58 -1.84
C GLY A 26 4.31 2.90 -2.34
N ALA A 27 5.17 3.89 -2.64
CA ALA A 27 4.75 5.16 -3.20
C ALA A 27 4.11 5.02 -4.58
N ALA A 28 4.77 4.29 -5.50
CA ALA A 28 4.25 4.06 -6.84
C ALA A 28 2.90 3.31 -6.82
N PHE A 29 2.79 2.28 -5.97
CA PHE A 29 1.54 1.53 -5.80
C PHE A 29 0.41 2.40 -5.24
N SER A 30 0.71 3.25 -4.25
CA SER A 30 -0.26 4.22 -3.70
C SER A 30 -0.80 5.17 -4.77
N SER A 31 0.06 5.64 -5.68
CA SER A 31 -0.36 6.47 -6.82
C SER A 31 -1.30 5.75 -7.77
N ILE A 32 -1.04 4.47 -8.07
CA ILE A 32 -1.92 3.65 -8.93
C ILE A 32 -3.30 3.49 -8.30
N VAL A 33 -3.35 3.15 -7.00
CA VAL A 33 -4.62 3.02 -6.27
C VAL A 33 -5.36 4.35 -6.24
N SER A 34 -4.65 5.46 -5.98
CA SER A 34 -5.23 6.80 -5.96
C SER A 34 -5.85 7.18 -7.31
N SER A 35 -5.15 6.93 -8.42
CA SER A 35 -5.67 7.19 -9.77
C SER A 35 -6.91 6.33 -10.08
N LEU A 36 -6.92 5.05 -9.70
CA LEU A 36 -8.13 4.22 -9.86
C LEU A 36 -9.32 4.82 -9.09
N VAL A 37 -9.10 5.34 -7.88
CA VAL A 37 -10.19 5.95 -7.10
C VAL A 37 -10.61 7.30 -7.69
N ASP A 38 -9.67 8.17 -7.99
CA ASP A 38 -9.94 9.55 -8.39
C ASP A 38 -10.44 9.65 -9.83
N ASP A 39 -9.83 8.89 -10.74
CA ASP A 39 -10.05 9.03 -12.19
C ASP A 39 -11.10 8.05 -12.71
N VAL A 40 -11.36 6.94 -12.00
CA VAL A 40 -12.33 5.92 -12.45
C VAL A 40 -13.53 5.85 -11.51
N ILE A 41 -13.30 5.53 -10.23
CA ILE A 41 -14.41 5.26 -9.29
C ILE A 41 -15.20 6.51 -8.96
N THR A 42 -14.52 7.62 -8.69
CA THR A 42 -15.16 8.88 -8.30
C THR A 42 -16.08 9.42 -9.40
N PRO A 43 -15.66 9.58 -10.66
CA PRO A 43 -16.55 10.05 -11.71
C PRO A 43 -17.63 9.04 -12.08
N LEU A 44 -17.35 7.73 -12.04
CA LEU A 44 -18.27 6.71 -12.53
C LEU A 44 -19.33 6.29 -11.50
N LEU A 45 -18.99 6.31 -10.20
CA LEU A 45 -19.88 5.86 -9.12
C LEU A 45 -20.28 7.01 -8.19
N LEU A 46 -19.34 7.83 -7.74
CA LEU A 46 -19.64 8.85 -6.71
C LEU A 46 -20.42 10.03 -7.29
N LYS A 47 -20.00 10.59 -8.43
CA LYS A 47 -20.71 11.73 -9.04
C LYS A 47 -22.19 11.42 -9.34
N PRO A 48 -22.54 10.33 -10.04
CA PRO A 48 -23.93 9.99 -10.27
C PRO A 48 -24.68 9.59 -8.98
N ALA A 49 -24.02 8.98 -7.99
CA ALA A 49 -24.66 8.70 -6.71
C ALA A 49 -24.97 9.97 -5.89
N LEU A 50 -24.09 10.97 -5.95
CA LEU A 50 -24.28 12.28 -5.30
C LEU A 50 -25.37 13.10 -6.01
N GLU A 51 -25.43 13.03 -7.34
CA GLU A 51 -26.51 13.61 -8.14
C GLU A 51 -27.86 12.96 -7.82
N ALA A 52 -27.92 11.62 -7.73
CA ALA A 52 -29.13 10.88 -7.37
C ALA A 52 -29.59 11.15 -5.92
N ALA A 53 -28.67 11.46 -5.01
CA ALA A 53 -28.96 11.81 -3.62
C ALA A 53 -29.32 13.30 -3.42
N ASN A 54 -29.36 14.12 -4.48
CA ASN A 54 -29.54 15.58 -4.40
C ASN A 54 -28.46 16.29 -3.53
N LEU A 55 -27.29 15.67 -3.39
CA LEU A 55 -26.15 16.15 -2.58
C LEU A 55 -25.05 16.78 -3.46
N GLN A 56 -25.45 17.37 -4.59
CA GLN A 56 -24.56 17.92 -5.62
C GLN A 56 -23.65 19.05 -5.10
N ASP A 57 -24.02 19.63 -3.95
CA ASP A 57 -23.36 20.77 -3.34
C ASP A 57 -22.75 20.47 -1.97
N LEU A 58 -22.32 19.22 -1.71
CA LEU A 58 -21.52 18.92 -0.51
C LEU A 58 -20.32 19.89 -0.41
N ASP A 59 -19.59 20.11 -1.51
CA ASP A 59 -18.44 21.03 -1.56
C ASP A 59 -18.77 22.51 -1.28
N LYS A 60 -20.06 22.89 -1.40
CA LYS A 60 -20.55 24.24 -1.13
C LYS A 60 -21.23 24.38 0.23
N LEU A 61 -21.42 23.29 0.99
CA LEU A 61 -21.88 23.35 2.37
C LEU A 61 -20.80 23.96 3.26
N THR A 62 -20.86 25.28 3.40
CA THR A 62 -20.11 26.03 4.40
C THR A 62 -20.99 26.25 5.63
N ILE A 63 -20.52 25.80 6.80
CA ILE A 63 -21.08 26.29 8.06
C ILE A 63 -20.46 27.67 8.32
N LEU A 64 -21.29 28.69 8.56
CA LEU A 64 -20.86 30.07 8.86
C LEU A 64 -19.98 30.72 7.76
N GLY A 65 -20.17 30.34 6.48
CA GLY A 65 -19.48 30.95 5.34
C GLY A 65 -17.97 30.70 5.22
N THR A 66 -17.36 30.03 6.21
CA THR A 66 -15.88 29.87 6.30
C THR A 66 -15.46 28.40 6.46
N VAL A 67 -16.25 27.56 7.14
CA VAL A 67 -15.88 26.16 7.41
C VAL A 67 -16.34 25.28 6.26
N LYS A 68 -15.41 24.85 5.40
CA LYS A 68 -15.62 23.95 4.25
C LYS A 68 -15.85 22.50 4.70
N VAL A 69 -16.89 22.28 5.51
CA VAL A 69 -17.29 20.95 6.01
C VAL A 69 -17.49 19.97 4.84
N GLY A 70 -18.00 20.48 3.72
CA GLY A 70 -18.08 19.76 2.45
C GLY A 70 -16.82 19.04 2.01
N LYS A 71 -15.71 19.79 1.90
CA LYS A 71 -14.42 19.25 1.47
C LYS A 71 -13.86 18.22 2.45
N PHE A 72 -14.09 18.43 3.74
CA PHE A 72 -13.67 17.48 4.77
C PHE A 72 -14.46 16.18 4.69
N LEU A 73 -15.78 16.25 4.52
CA LEU A 73 -16.63 15.08 4.36
C LEU A 73 -16.31 14.30 3.07
N ALA A 74 -16.06 15.03 1.97
CA ALA A 74 -15.60 14.44 0.72
C ALA A 74 -14.25 13.72 0.88
N ALA A 75 -13.31 14.31 1.64
CA ALA A 75 -12.02 13.69 1.94
C ALA A 75 -12.17 12.41 2.79
N ILE A 76 -13.07 12.40 3.79
CA ILE A 76 -13.37 11.20 4.58
C ILE A 76 -13.98 10.11 3.70
N LEU A 77 -14.96 10.46 2.87
CA LEU A 77 -15.61 9.50 1.97
C LEU A 77 -14.59 8.90 1.00
N LYS A 78 -13.74 9.74 0.40
CA LYS A 78 -12.63 9.31 -0.46
C LYS A 78 -11.69 8.36 0.28
N PHE A 79 -11.28 8.69 1.50
CA PHE A 79 -10.41 7.83 2.31
C PHE A 79 -11.02 6.44 2.55
N ILE A 80 -12.31 6.38 2.91
CA ILE A 80 -13.04 5.12 3.11
C ILE A 80 -13.06 4.28 1.82
N ILE A 81 -13.31 4.91 0.67
CA ILE A 81 -13.35 4.24 -0.62
C ILE A 81 -11.97 3.69 -1.01
N VAL A 82 -10.91 4.50 -0.87
CA VAL A 82 -9.52 4.06 -1.11
C VAL A 82 -9.18 2.86 -0.22
N ALA A 83 -9.47 2.96 1.08
CA ALA A 83 -9.21 1.88 2.03
C ALA A 83 -9.98 0.59 1.66
N PHE A 84 -11.24 0.73 1.25
CA PHE A 84 -12.07 -0.40 0.83
C PHE A 84 -11.56 -1.07 -0.46
N ILE A 85 -11.16 -0.28 -1.46
CA ILE A 85 -10.60 -0.80 -2.70
C ILE A 85 -9.26 -1.47 -2.45
N LEU A 86 -8.39 -0.87 -1.64
CA LEU A 86 -7.13 -1.46 -1.23
C LEU A 86 -7.36 -2.81 -0.54
N PHE A 87 -8.34 -2.88 0.37
CA PHE A 87 -8.75 -4.13 0.99
C PHE A 87 -9.22 -5.18 -0.03
N LEU A 88 -10.03 -4.80 -1.02
CA LEU A 88 -10.46 -5.72 -2.08
C LEU A 88 -9.29 -6.24 -2.92
N ILE A 89 -8.33 -5.38 -3.28
CA ILE A 89 -7.12 -5.78 -4.02
C ILE A 89 -6.29 -6.75 -3.19
N VAL A 90 -6.00 -6.42 -1.93
CA VAL A 90 -5.24 -7.29 -1.02
C VAL A 90 -5.97 -8.62 -0.80
N LYS A 91 -7.30 -8.59 -0.63
CA LYS A 91 -8.12 -9.80 -0.50
C LYS A 91 -8.08 -10.65 -1.77
N ALA A 92 -8.12 -10.04 -2.95
CA ALA A 92 -8.00 -10.74 -4.22
C ALA A 92 -6.62 -11.40 -4.35
N ILE A 93 -5.54 -10.65 -4.11
CA ILE A 93 -4.17 -11.17 -4.12
C ILE A 93 -4.03 -12.32 -3.12
N ASN A 94 -4.52 -12.17 -1.89
CA ASN A 94 -4.46 -13.22 -0.86
C ASN A 94 -5.30 -14.45 -1.24
N ARG A 95 -6.40 -14.27 -1.97
CA ARG A 95 -7.21 -15.37 -2.49
C ARG A 95 -6.47 -16.16 -3.58
N PHE A 96 -5.73 -15.47 -4.45
CA PHE A 96 -4.92 -16.11 -5.49
C PHE A 96 -3.63 -16.72 -4.94
N LYS A 97 -2.96 -16.05 -3.98
CA LYS A 97 -1.82 -16.60 -3.21
C LYS A 97 -2.18 -17.82 -2.35
N LYS A 98 -3.47 -18.09 -2.10
CA LYS A 98 -3.91 -19.31 -1.40
C LYS A 98 -3.92 -20.55 -2.28
N LYS A 99 -3.64 -20.42 -3.60
CA LYS A 99 -3.64 -21.51 -4.57
C LYS A 99 -2.26 -21.86 -5.13
N GLU A 100 -1.28 -20.98 -4.96
CA GLU A 100 0.13 -21.37 -4.99
C GLU A 100 0.50 -21.64 -3.54
N GLU A 101 0.89 -22.88 -3.24
CA GLU A 101 1.74 -23.12 -2.08
C GLU A 101 2.76 -22.00 -2.05
N VAL A 102 2.78 -21.26 -0.94
CA VAL A 102 3.84 -20.34 -0.59
C VAL A 102 5.12 -21.05 -0.97
N ALA A 103 5.76 -20.65 -2.08
CA ALA A 103 7.11 -21.05 -2.36
C ALA A 103 7.84 -20.67 -1.07
N ALA A 104 8.19 -21.71 -0.30
CA ALA A 104 8.63 -21.55 1.07
C ALA A 104 9.68 -20.43 1.04
N PRO A 105 9.58 -19.40 1.90
CA PRO A 105 10.61 -18.38 1.95
C PRO A 105 11.92 -19.15 1.99
N VAL A 106 12.78 -18.92 1.00
CA VAL A 106 14.04 -19.66 0.79
C VAL A 106 14.64 -19.77 2.18
N THR A 107 14.58 -20.96 2.79
CA THR A 107 14.94 -21.08 4.20
C THR A 107 16.37 -20.58 4.26
N PRO A 108 16.66 -19.51 5.03
CA PRO A 108 18.01 -18.97 5.10
C PRO A 108 18.97 -20.14 5.33
N GLU A 109 20.11 -20.17 4.64
CA GLU A 109 21.07 -21.28 4.75
C GLU A 109 21.40 -21.57 6.21
N GLU A 110 21.43 -20.54 7.06
CA GLU A 110 21.53 -20.68 8.52
C GLU A 110 20.47 -21.60 9.13
N ILE A 111 19.20 -21.50 8.72
CA ILE A 111 18.13 -22.38 9.21
C ILE A 111 18.32 -23.81 8.71
N ILE A 112 18.87 -24.00 7.50
CA ILE A 112 19.21 -25.33 6.96
C ILE A 112 20.36 -25.93 7.76
N LEU A 113 21.46 -25.20 7.95
CA LEU A 113 22.62 -25.61 8.74
C LEU A 113 22.23 -25.91 10.19
N LEU A 114 21.36 -25.10 10.81
CA LEU A 114 20.87 -25.35 12.17
C LEU A 114 20.02 -26.63 12.25
N ARG A 115 19.26 -26.97 11.22
CA ARG A 115 18.52 -28.25 11.15
C ARG A 115 19.49 -29.43 11.02
N GLU A 116 20.49 -29.32 10.17
CA GLU A 116 21.53 -30.35 10.00
C GLU A 116 22.34 -30.56 11.29
N ILE A 117 22.69 -29.48 11.99
CA ILE A 117 23.37 -29.55 13.29
C ILE A 117 22.47 -30.24 14.33
N ARG A 118 21.20 -29.84 14.44
CA ARG A 118 20.23 -30.48 15.36
C ARG A 118 20.12 -31.98 15.09
N ASP A 119 19.98 -32.37 13.83
CA ASP A 119 19.79 -33.76 13.44
C ASP A 119 21.08 -34.57 13.63
N SER A 120 22.25 -33.94 13.51
CA SER A 120 23.55 -34.53 13.83
C SER A 120 23.75 -34.73 15.35
N LEU A 121 23.21 -33.85 16.19
CA LEU A 121 23.27 -33.96 17.66
C LEU A 121 22.23 -34.91 18.27
N ARG A 122 21.23 -35.34 17.49
CA ARG A 122 20.23 -36.35 17.91
C ARG A 122 20.66 -37.79 17.64
N LYS A 123 21.79 -37.99 16.96
CA LYS A 123 22.48 -39.28 16.84
C LYS A 123 23.47 -39.45 17.99
#